data_AF-A0A957M960-F1
#
_entry.id   AF-A0A957M960-F1
#
_cell.length_a   1.000
_cell.length_b   1.000
_cell.length_c   1.000
_cell.angle_alpha   90.00
_cell.angle_beta   90.00
_cell.angle_gamma   90.00
#
_symmetry.space_group_name_H-M   'P 1'
#
loop_
_entity.id
_entity.type
_entity.pdbx_description
1 polymer ?
#
loop_
_entity_poly.entity_id
_entity_poly.type
_entity_poly.pdbx_seq_one_letter_code
_entity_poly.pdbx_strand_id
1 'polypeptide(L)'
;MNLHEYQSKRIFAQHGIPVPSGEVADTPTEVRDIAVRLGGPVVVKSQVLVGGRGKAGGIKLAKTPSEAEQRADEILGMTIKGLTVKRVLVDPAADIRKEIYLGAVLDRASRRVVLMASSEGGVDIEEV
;
A
#
# COMPACT_ATOMS: atom_id res chain seq x y z
N MET A 1 2.48 -13.82 -12.70
CA MET A 1 1.82 -12.52 -12.90
C MET A 1 1.68 -11.87 -11.54
N ASN A 2 2.01 -10.58 -11.41
CA ASN A 2 1.91 -9.84 -10.15
C ASN A 2 0.75 -8.83 -10.22
N LEU A 3 0.18 -8.48 -9.07
CA LEU A 3 -0.88 -7.50 -8.94
C LEU A 3 -0.40 -6.30 -8.12
N HIS A 4 -0.90 -5.11 -8.45
CA HIS A 4 -0.71 -3.93 -7.60
C HIS A 4 -1.53 -4.04 -6.30
N GLU A 5 -1.12 -3.30 -5.27
CA GLU A 5 -1.80 -3.28 -3.96
C GLU A 5 -3.31 -3.00 -4.10
N TYR A 6 -3.69 -2.00 -4.90
CA TYR A 6 -5.10 -1.64 -5.10
C TYR A 6 -5.93 -2.77 -5.76
N GLN A 7 -5.31 -3.59 -6.62
CA GLN A 7 -5.98 -4.72 -7.28
C GLN A 7 -6.18 -5.86 -6.29
N SER A 8 -5.14 -6.19 -5.52
CA SER A 8 -5.22 -7.20 -4.46
C SER A 8 -6.28 -6.81 -3.41
N LYS A 9 -6.33 -5.54 -3.01
CA LYS A 9 -7.35 -5.02 -2.09
C LYS A 9 -8.77 -5.19 -2.61
N ARG A 10 -9.01 -4.94 -3.90
CA ARG A 10 -10.34 -5.15 -4.51
C ARG A 10 -10.76 -6.62 -4.44
N ILE A 11 -9.84 -7.54 -4.71
CA ILE A 11 -10.09 -8.98 -4.60
C ILE A 11 -10.37 -9.36 -3.14
N PHE A 12 -9.58 -8.86 -2.19
CA PHE A 12 -9.80 -9.07 -0.75
C PHE A 12 -11.18 -8.60 -0.31
N ALA A 13 -11.60 -7.39 -0.70
CA ALA A 13 -12.92 -6.86 -0.38
C ALA A 13 -14.05 -7.71 -0.96
N GLN A 14 -13.92 -8.22 -2.19
CA GLN A 14 -14.89 -9.12 -2.81
C GLN A 14 -15.07 -10.44 -2.04
N HIS A 15 -14.05 -10.87 -1.30
CA HIS A 15 -14.07 -12.05 -0.45
C HIS A 15 -14.28 -11.74 1.05
N GLY A 16 -14.66 -10.50 1.39
CA GLY A 16 -14.97 -10.11 2.77
C GLY A 16 -13.75 -9.93 3.68
N ILE A 17 -12.54 -9.89 3.12
CA ILE A 17 -11.34 -9.55 3.87
C ILE A 17 -11.32 -8.02 4.09
N PRO A 18 -11.27 -7.54 5.34
CA PRO A 18 -11.33 -6.11 5.63
C PRO A 18 -10.08 -5.41 5.08
N VAL A 19 -10.30 -4.35 4.31
CA VAL A 19 -9.25 -3.48 3.77
C VAL A 19 -9.67 -2.02 3.95
N PRO A 20 -8.71 -1.09 4.15
CA PRO A 20 -9.03 0.34 4.14
C PRO A 20 -9.68 0.74 2.81
N SER A 21 -10.72 1.58 2.89
CA SER A 21 -11.54 2.06 1.77
C SER A 21 -10.84 3.15 0.97
N GLY A 22 -9.65 2.86 0.46
CA GLY A 22 -8.88 3.78 -0.37
C GLY A 22 -9.25 3.76 -1.84
N GLU A 23 -8.89 4.85 -2.53
CA GLU A 23 -9.11 5.06 -3.94
C GLU A 23 -7.78 5.30 -4.68
N VAL A 24 -7.73 5.00 -5.97
CA VAL A 24 -6.53 5.26 -6.80
C VAL A 24 -6.62 6.62 -7.47
N ALA A 25 -5.47 7.25 -7.67
CA ALA A 25 -5.33 8.52 -8.38
C ALA A 25 -4.08 8.52 -9.26
N ASP A 26 -4.18 9.20 -10.39
CA ASP A 26 -3.12 9.40 -11.38
C ASP A 26 -2.56 10.84 -11.32
N THR A 27 -3.24 11.76 -10.63
CA THR A 27 -2.80 13.15 -10.48
C THR A 27 -2.84 13.63 -9.02
N PRO A 28 -2.02 14.63 -8.65
CA PRO A 28 -2.06 15.25 -7.33
C PRO A 28 -3.43 15.83 -6.96
N THR A 29 -4.11 16.45 -7.92
CA THR A 29 -5.45 17.01 -7.71
C THR A 29 -6.48 15.94 -7.37
N GLU A 30 -6.45 14.79 -8.06
CA GLU A 30 -7.30 13.64 -7.70
C GLU A 30 -7.01 13.13 -6.28
N VAL A 31 -5.73 13.12 -5.86
CA VAL A 31 -5.34 12.75 -4.48
C VAL A 31 -5.95 13.70 -3.46
N ARG A 32 -5.91 15.01 -3.72
CA ARG A 32 -6.56 16.02 -2.87
C ARG A 32 -8.06 15.74 -2.74
N ASP A 33 -8.73 15.49 -3.85
CA ASP A 33 -10.18 15.27 -3.87
C ASP A 33 -10.58 13.99 -3.12
N ILE A 34 -9.78 12.91 -3.24
CA ILE A 34 -9.97 11.69 -2.44
C ILE A 34 -9.79 12.01 -0.95
N ALA A 35 -8.72 12.74 -0.58
CA ALA A 35 -8.44 13.08 0.80
C ALA A 35 -9.56 13.93 1.43
N VAL A 36 -10.17 14.85 0.67
CA VAL A 36 -11.36 15.60 1.09
C VAL A 36 -12.53 14.65 1.38
N ARG A 37 -12.83 13.70 0.49
CA ARG A 37 -13.92 12.73 0.68
C ARG A 37 -13.71 11.83 1.90
N LEU A 38 -12.46 11.41 2.15
CA LEU A 38 -12.11 10.55 3.27
C LEU A 38 -12.18 11.27 4.63
N GLY A 39 -12.08 12.61 4.66
CA GLY A 39 -12.42 13.42 5.83
C GLY A 39 -11.46 13.29 7.04
N GLY A 40 -10.23 12.83 6.83
CA GLY A 40 -9.22 12.66 7.88
C GLY A 40 -7.80 12.50 7.31
N PRO A 41 -6.80 12.18 8.14
CA PRO A 41 -5.46 11.90 7.67
C PRO A 41 -5.45 10.70 6.71
N VAL A 42 -4.62 10.76 5.68
CA VAL A 42 -4.50 9.75 4.63
C VAL A 42 -3.05 9.32 4.43
N VAL A 43 -2.85 8.16 3.83
CA VAL A 43 -1.55 7.67 3.38
C VAL A 43 -1.56 7.58 1.86
N VAL A 44 -0.63 8.27 1.21
CA VAL A 44 -0.40 8.23 -0.24
C VAL A 44 0.67 7.18 -0.55
N LYS A 45 0.32 6.18 -1.36
CA LYS A 45 1.14 4.97 -1.59
C LYS A 45 1.40 4.73 -3.07
N SER A 46 2.66 4.74 -3.48
CA SER A 46 3.08 4.44 -4.85
C SER A 46 2.61 3.05 -5.30
N GLN A 47 2.09 2.95 -6.52
CA GLN A 47 1.67 1.67 -7.11
C GLN A 47 2.74 1.15 -8.08
N VAL A 48 3.69 0.39 -7.55
CA VAL A 48 4.75 -0.31 -8.31
C VAL A 48 4.86 -1.76 -7.84
N LEU A 49 5.27 -2.68 -8.73
CA LEU A 49 5.33 -4.12 -8.46
C LEU A 49 6.65 -4.54 -7.79
N VAL A 50 7.09 -3.76 -6.81
CA VAL A 50 8.30 -4.00 -6.01
C VAL A 50 8.06 -3.67 -4.54
N GLY A 51 8.71 -4.42 -3.64
CA GLY A 51 8.74 -4.14 -2.20
C GLY A 51 9.74 -3.03 -1.82
N GLY A 52 9.67 -2.58 -0.57
CA GLY A 52 10.56 -1.53 -0.03
C GLY A 52 10.13 -0.09 -0.36
N ARG A 53 8.87 0.12 -0.79
CA ARG A 53 8.33 1.44 -1.16
C ARG A 53 8.43 2.47 -0.04
N GLY A 54 8.20 2.06 1.22
CA GLY A 54 8.32 2.95 2.39
C GLY A 54 9.74 3.48 2.57
N LYS A 55 10.75 2.57 2.60
CA LYS A 55 12.17 2.93 2.67
C LYS A 55 12.60 3.83 1.49
N ALA A 56 11.99 3.67 0.32
CA ALA A 56 12.25 4.46 -0.89
C ALA A 56 11.47 5.80 -0.95
N GLY A 57 10.69 6.15 0.08
CA GLY A 57 9.90 7.40 0.10
C GLY A 57 8.61 7.37 -0.71
N GLY A 58 8.21 6.21 -1.24
CA GLY A 58 6.99 6.03 -2.02
C GLY A 58 5.72 5.82 -1.17
N ILE A 59 5.81 5.91 0.15
CA ILE A 59 4.66 5.85 1.08
C ILE A 59 4.77 7.04 2.03
N LYS A 60 3.78 7.94 2.04
CA LYS A 60 3.80 9.15 2.86
C LYS A 60 2.46 9.40 3.54
N LEU A 61 2.50 9.74 4.83
CA LEU A 61 1.35 10.20 5.59
C LEU A 61 1.08 11.68 5.26
N ALA A 62 -0.20 12.04 5.17
CA ALA A 62 -0.67 13.41 5.03
C ALA A 62 -1.83 13.65 6.01
N LYS A 63 -1.75 14.75 6.77
CA LYS A 63 -2.75 15.12 7.77
C LYS A 63 -3.89 15.97 7.21
N THR A 64 -3.69 16.54 6.02
CA THR A 64 -4.66 17.42 5.36
C THR A 64 -4.73 17.12 3.86
N PRO A 65 -5.82 17.50 3.17
CA PRO A 65 -5.91 17.33 1.72
C PRO A 65 -4.82 18.06 0.92
N SER A 66 -4.39 19.25 1.38
CA SER A 66 -3.28 19.98 0.74
C SER A 66 -1.95 19.27 0.94
N GLU A 67 -1.69 18.71 2.12
CA GLU A 67 -0.50 17.89 2.33
C GLU A 67 -0.55 16.63 1.45
N ALA A 68 -1.74 16.02 1.28
CA ALA A 68 -1.90 14.84 0.43
C ALA A 68 -1.56 15.13 -1.04
N GLU A 69 -1.99 16.28 -1.56
CA GLU A 69 -1.61 16.77 -2.88
C GLU A 69 -0.08 16.91 -3.02
N GLN A 70 0.56 17.58 -2.05
CA GLN A 70 2.02 17.74 -2.04
C GLN A 70 2.75 16.38 -1.97
N ARG A 71 2.24 15.43 -1.18
CA ARG A 71 2.82 14.08 -1.13
C ARG A 71 2.68 13.35 -2.46
N ALA A 72 1.59 13.59 -3.19
CA ALA A 72 1.40 13.04 -4.52
C ALA A 72 2.39 13.64 -5.53
N ASP A 73 2.64 14.94 -5.49
CA ASP A 73 3.67 15.60 -6.32
C ASP A 73 5.07 15.02 -6.07
N GLU A 74 5.39 14.71 -4.80
CA GLU A 74 6.67 14.09 -4.45
C GLU A 74 6.79 12.63 -4.94
N ILE A 75 5.67 11.91 -5.04
CA ILE A 75 5.65 10.46 -5.31
C ILE A 75 5.44 10.16 -6.80
N LEU A 76 4.53 10.85 -7.48
CA LEU A 76 4.22 10.60 -8.89
C LEU A 76 5.43 10.98 -9.76
N GLY A 77 5.79 10.12 -10.71
CA GLY A 77 6.97 10.29 -11.55
C GLY A 77 8.29 9.86 -10.90
N MET A 78 8.35 9.63 -9.59
CA MET A 78 9.54 9.11 -8.94
C MET A 78 9.87 7.70 -9.46
N THR A 79 11.16 7.31 -9.41
CA THR A 79 11.59 5.96 -9.78
C THR A 79 11.96 5.16 -8.53
N ILE A 80 11.30 4.01 -8.32
CA ILE A 80 11.55 3.09 -7.21
C ILE A 80 12.07 1.77 -7.79
N LYS A 81 13.33 1.44 -7.52
CA LYS A 81 13.99 0.20 -8.00
C LYS A 81 13.80 -0.02 -9.52
N GLY A 82 13.97 1.03 -10.31
CA GLY A 82 13.85 0.99 -11.78
C GLY A 82 12.42 1.10 -12.32
N LEU A 83 11.40 1.23 -11.46
CA LEU A 83 10.01 1.41 -11.89
C LEU A 83 9.53 2.84 -11.60
N THR A 84 9.02 3.51 -12.64
CA THR A 84 8.39 4.83 -12.50
C THR A 84 7.00 4.69 -11.88
N VAL A 85 6.73 5.51 -10.86
CA VAL A 85 5.41 5.58 -10.22
C VAL A 85 4.47 6.38 -11.11
N LYS A 86 3.48 5.72 -11.71
CA LYS A 86 2.47 6.37 -12.58
C LYS A 86 1.12 6.61 -11.89
N ARG A 87 0.93 6.00 -10.72
CA ARG A 87 -0.32 5.95 -9.98
C ARG A 87 -0.04 5.81 -8.49
N VAL A 88 -0.91 6.38 -7.67
CA VAL A 88 -0.91 6.21 -6.22
C VAL A 88 -2.24 5.64 -5.72
N LEU A 89 -2.19 5.00 -4.55
CA LEU A 89 -3.36 4.61 -3.76
C LEU A 89 -3.43 5.55 -2.56
N VAL A 90 -4.60 6.13 -2.30
CA VAL A 90 -4.87 7.01 -1.17
C VAL A 90 -5.79 6.27 -0.20
N ASP A 91 -5.25 5.88 0.94
CA ASP A 91 -5.99 5.19 2.00
C ASP A 91 -6.21 6.12 3.20
N PRO A 92 -7.30 5.94 3.97
CA PRO A 92 -7.38 6.54 5.29
C PRO A 92 -6.22 6.03 6.16
N ALA A 93 -5.62 6.91 6.95
CA ALA A 93 -4.60 6.53 7.91
C ALA A 93 -5.23 5.69 9.02
N ALA A 94 -4.61 4.56 9.33
CA ALA A 94 -5.04 3.69 10.41
C ALA A 94 -4.27 4.01 11.70
N ASP A 95 -4.95 3.92 12.84
CA ASP A 95 -4.31 3.87 14.15
C ASP A 95 -3.78 2.45 14.41
N ILE A 96 -2.52 2.22 14.02
CA ILE A 96 -1.90 0.90 14.05
C ILE A 96 -1.38 0.61 15.46
N ARG A 97 -2.08 -0.25 16.20
CA ARG A 97 -1.66 -0.69 17.54
C ARG A 97 -0.62 -1.81 17.52
N LYS A 98 -0.69 -2.68 16.51
CA LYS A 98 0.20 -3.83 16.32
C LYS A 98 0.25 -4.18 14.85
N GLU A 99 1.44 -4.52 14.38
CA GLU A 99 1.66 -5.09 13.05
C GLU A 99 2.00 -6.57 13.19
N ILE A 100 1.58 -7.37 12.22
CA ILE A 100 1.92 -8.80 12.11
C ILE A 100 2.27 -9.11 10.66
N TYR A 101 3.04 -10.18 10.45
CA TYR A 101 3.20 -10.78 9.14
C TYR A 101 2.20 -11.93 8.97
N LEU A 102 1.57 -12.00 7.79
CA LEU A 102 0.75 -13.14 7.36
C LEU A 102 0.97 -13.37 5.87
N GLY A 103 1.35 -14.59 5.49
CA GLY A 103 1.59 -14.94 4.09
C GLY A 103 1.23 -16.39 3.80
N ALA A 104 0.82 -16.67 2.57
CA ALA A 104 0.56 -18.03 2.09
C ALA A 104 1.30 -18.28 0.79
N VAL A 105 1.98 -19.43 0.69
CA VAL A 105 2.74 -19.83 -0.50
C VAL A 105 2.53 -21.31 -0.79
N LEU A 106 2.70 -21.70 -2.05
CA LEU A 106 2.79 -23.10 -2.42
C LEU A 106 4.19 -23.62 -2.07
N ASP A 107 4.29 -24.46 -1.04
CA ASP A 107 5.52 -25.17 -0.75
C ASP A 107 5.70 -26.31 -1.75
N ARG A 108 6.79 -26.27 -2.50
CA ARG A 108 7.09 -27.24 -3.55
C ARG A 108 7.45 -28.61 -2.97
N ALA A 109 8.02 -28.66 -1.77
CA ALA A 109 8.43 -29.91 -1.14
C ALA A 109 7.21 -30.71 -0.68
N SER A 110 6.31 -30.08 0.08
CA SER A 110 5.08 -30.73 0.54
C SER A 110 3.96 -30.72 -0.52
N ARG A 111 4.09 -29.94 -1.60
CA ARG A 111 3.05 -29.70 -2.63
C ARG A 111 1.73 -29.22 -2.03
N ARG A 112 1.82 -28.41 -0.97
CA ARG A 112 0.67 -27.87 -0.25
C ARG A 112 0.81 -26.37 -0.08
N VAL A 113 -0.32 -25.71 0.15
CA VAL A 113 -0.31 -24.31 0.60
C VAL A 113 0.15 -24.29 2.06
N VAL A 114 1.19 -23.52 2.34
CA VAL A 114 1.69 -23.26 3.69
C VAL A 114 1.31 -21.83 4.07
N LEU A 115 0.71 -21.68 5.25
CA LEU A 115 0.43 -20.39 5.87
C LEU A 115 1.53 -20.09 6.90
N MET A 116 2.08 -18.88 6.84
CA MET A 116 3.11 -18.38 7.75
C MET A 116 2.58 -17.14 8.45
N ALA A 117 2.78 -17.07 9.76
CA ALA A 117 2.41 -15.91 10.57
C ALA A 117 3.53 -15.60 11.56
N SER A 118 3.80 -14.30 11.78
CA SER A 118 4.76 -13.83 12.76
C SER A 118 4.20 -12.61 13.52
N SER A 119 4.60 -12.47 14.78
CA SER A 119 4.34 -11.24 15.56
C SER A 119 5.12 -10.05 15.04
N GLU A 120 6.21 -10.30 14.30
CA GLU A 120 7.07 -9.27 13.73
C GLU A 120 6.51 -8.84 12.37
N GLY A 121 5.65 -7.81 12.38
CA GLY A 121 5.20 -7.12 11.18
C GLY A 121 6.18 -6.03 10.73
N GLY A 122 6.09 -5.62 9.47
CA GLY A 122 6.85 -4.48 8.93
C GLY A 122 8.34 -4.73 8.67
N VAL A 123 8.83 -5.93 8.96
CA VAL A 123 10.21 -6.37 8.72
C VAL A 123 10.28 -7.37 7.56
N ASP A 124 11.48 -7.56 7.02
CA ASP A 124 11.74 -8.55 5.97
C ASP A 124 11.66 -9.95 6.61
N ILE A 125 10.68 -10.77 6.19
CA ILE A 125 10.36 -12.05 6.87
C ILE A 125 11.50 -13.07 6.79
N GLU A 126 12.38 -12.91 5.81
CA GLU A 126 13.58 -13.71 5.64
C GLU A 126 14.65 -13.45 6.72
N GLU A 127 14.52 -12.34 7.46
CA GLU A 127 15.41 -11.94 8.56
C GLU A 127 14.82 -12.20 9.96
N VAL A 128 13.59 -12.74 10.02
CA VAL A 128 12.87 -13.07 11.27
C VAL A 128 13.17 -14.50 11.71
#